data_AF-A0A261GSS7-F1
#
_entry.id   AF-A0A261GSS7-F1
#
_cell.length_a   1.000
_cell.length_b   1.000
_cell.length_c   1.000
_cell.angle_alpha   90.00
_cell.angle_beta   90.00
_cell.angle_gamma   90.00
#
_symmetry.space_group_name_H-M   'P 1'
#
loop_
_entity.id
_entity.type
_entity.pdbx_description
1 polymer ?
#
loop_
_entity_poly.entity_id
_entity_poly.type
_entity_poly.pdbx_seq_one_letter_code
_entity_poly.pdbx_strand_id
1 'polypeptide(L)'
;MKLKTLNRIFTLGLLTSATLVHGQPITEDPITATINTGDSEMVINSQYDNLGAFEFSKTIAGNHAEITNARIFDNAYFEAASGSKIETVYANENSDIKVAAGSEIKAVLAGDNSTTTVQTGSNVTTISGYKQSTIDVFGGDISWLQLYGQSSANLFYADDLSWLVLNDDSQVNIYGKEFNYSDGHLSGVWENGESFSFWAVENVLLPDSAMPEGINFHYVSEPASLALLTVGILLLRRNRRGKLCS
;
A
#
# COMPACT_ATOMS: atom_id res chain seq x y z
N MET A 1 23.06 -38.85 -19.10
CA MET A 1 22.23 -37.62 -19.22
C MET A 1 23.00 -36.51 -18.52
N LYS A 2 23.67 -35.63 -19.28
CA LYS A 2 24.53 -34.56 -18.74
C LYS A 2 23.64 -33.37 -18.37
N LEU A 3 23.49 -33.08 -17.07
CA LEU A 3 22.99 -31.78 -16.63
C LEU A 3 24.05 -30.72 -16.98
N LYS A 4 23.72 -29.83 -17.91
CA LYS A 4 24.43 -28.57 -18.11
C LYS A 4 24.03 -27.64 -16.97
N THR A 5 24.88 -27.51 -15.97
CA THR A 5 24.79 -26.44 -14.98
C THR A 5 25.15 -25.12 -15.69
N LEU A 6 24.14 -24.29 -15.98
CA LEU A 6 24.36 -22.93 -16.46
C LEU A 6 24.89 -22.10 -15.28
N ASN A 7 26.17 -21.73 -15.33
CA ASN A 7 26.69 -20.63 -14.54
C ASN A 7 26.06 -19.33 -15.07
N ARG A 8 24.98 -18.85 -14.42
CA ARG A 8 24.56 -17.45 -14.59
C ARG A 8 25.58 -16.56 -13.89
N ILE A 9 26.21 -15.71 -14.67
CA ILE A 9 27.12 -14.66 -14.22
C ILE A 9 26.28 -13.63 -13.47
N PHE A 10 26.52 -13.48 -12.16
CA PHE A 10 26.00 -12.37 -11.37
C PHE A 10 26.72 -11.10 -11.83
N THR A 11 26.02 -10.25 -12.58
CA THR A 11 26.48 -8.88 -12.80
C THR A 11 25.99 -8.03 -11.64
N LEU A 12 26.70 -8.06 -10.51
CA LEU A 12 26.56 -7.03 -9.49
C LEU A 12 27.19 -5.76 -10.07
N GLY A 13 26.40 -5.02 -10.85
CA GLY A 13 26.75 -3.68 -11.31
C GLY A 13 26.63 -2.70 -10.15
N LEU A 14 27.46 -2.86 -9.12
CA LEU A 14 27.66 -1.81 -8.12
C LEU A 14 28.46 -0.70 -8.82
N LEU A 15 27.78 0.14 -9.60
CA LEU A 15 28.31 1.45 -9.99
C LEU A 15 28.27 2.36 -8.75
N THR A 16 28.99 1.97 -7.69
CA THR A 16 29.50 2.96 -6.75
C THR A 16 30.56 3.73 -7.50
N SER A 17 30.21 4.87 -8.09
CA SER A 17 31.16 5.97 -8.16
C SER A 17 31.33 6.53 -6.75
N ALA A 18 31.84 5.70 -5.84
CA ALA A 18 32.40 6.11 -4.56
C ALA A 18 33.90 5.88 -4.70
N THR A 19 34.62 6.94 -5.06
CA THR A 19 36.08 6.92 -5.01
C THR A 19 36.46 6.84 -3.54
N LEU A 20 36.73 5.63 -3.02
CA LEU A 20 37.28 5.44 -1.69
C LEU A 20 38.74 5.92 -1.69
N VAL A 21 38.92 7.23 -1.59
CA VAL A 21 40.20 7.86 -1.25
C VAL A 21 40.32 7.84 0.26
N HIS A 22 41.14 6.93 0.78
CA HIS A 22 41.47 6.86 2.20
C HIS A 22 42.22 8.16 2.58
N GLY A 23 41.56 9.07 3.30
CA GLY A 23 42.21 10.23 3.95
C GLY A 23 41.78 11.64 3.49
N GLN A 24 40.67 11.82 2.77
CA GLN A 24 40.08 13.14 2.52
C GLN A 24 38.69 13.24 3.17
N PRO A 25 38.28 14.42 3.67
CA PRO A 25 36.95 14.60 4.25
C PRO A 25 35.89 14.30 3.19
N ILE A 26 34.91 13.47 3.55
CA ILE A 26 33.76 13.12 2.72
C ILE A 26 32.97 14.42 2.49
N THR A 27 33.16 15.06 1.35
CA THR A 27 32.13 15.93 0.80
C THR A 27 31.06 14.97 0.27
N GLU A 28 29.95 14.88 0.99
CA GLU A 28 28.87 13.90 0.80
C GLU A 28 28.24 14.05 -0.59
N ASP A 29 28.79 13.33 -1.57
CA ASP A 29 28.11 13.10 -2.83
C ASP A 29 26.89 12.19 -2.58
N PRO A 30 25.75 12.46 -3.23
CA PRO A 30 24.52 11.73 -2.96
C PRO A 30 24.68 10.23 -3.27
N ILE A 31 24.33 9.37 -2.30
CA ILE A 31 24.49 7.92 -2.45
C ILE A 31 23.38 7.42 -3.38
N THR A 32 23.77 7.06 -4.61
CA THR A 32 22.87 6.50 -5.62
C THR A 32 23.12 5.00 -5.77
N ALA A 33 22.05 4.20 -5.74
CA ALA A 33 22.09 2.78 -6.05
C ALA A 33 21.12 2.44 -7.20
N THR A 34 21.62 1.68 -8.16
CA THR A 34 20.81 1.05 -9.22
C THR A 34 20.84 -0.46 -9.00
N ILE A 35 19.66 -1.05 -8.88
CA ILE A 35 19.48 -2.46 -8.57
C ILE A 35 18.78 -3.14 -9.75
N ASN A 36 19.45 -4.16 -10.27
CA ASN A 36 18.86 -5.15 -11.16
C ASN A 36 19.31 -6.51 -10.65
N THR A 37 18.42 -7.19 -9.94
CA THR A 37 18.65 -8.50 -9.36
C THR A 37 18.09 -9.62 -10.24
N GLY A 38 17.47 -9.29 -11.38
CA GLY A 38 16.51 -10.17 -12.05
C GLY A 38 15.51 -10.71 -11.04
N ASP A 39 15.31 -12.03 -11.01
CA ASP A 39 14.37 -12.68 -10.08
C ASP A 39 14.87 -12.75 -8.61
N SER A 40 16.04 -12.17 -8.29
CA SER A 40 16.61 -12.26 -6.94
C SER A 40 16.13 -11.13 -6.03
N GLU A 41 16.18 -11.37 -4.72
CA GLU A 41 15.84 -10.37 -3.71
C GLU A 41 17.09 -9.61 -3.24
N MET A 42 16.98 -8.29 -3.11
CA MET A 42 17.98 -7.45 -2.46
C MET A 42 17.37 -6.72 -1.27
N VAL A 43 17.99 -6.90 -0.10
CA VAL A 43 17.61 -6.19 1.12
C VAL A 43 18.60 -5.06 1.37
N ILE A 44 18.06 -3.86 1.58
CA ILE A 44 18.82 -2.63 1.80
C ILE A 44 18.56 -2.16 3.23
N ASN A 45 19.63 -1.97 4.02
CA ASN A 45 19.55 -1.47 5.40
C ASN A 45 20.44 -0.22 5.59
N SER A 46 20.57 0.59 4.54
CA SER A 46 21.46 1.76 4.50
C SER A 46 20.73 2.98 3.94
N GLN A 47 21.41 4.13 3.98
CA GLN A 47 20.88 5.41 3.49
C GLN A 47 21.17 5.60 1.99
N TYR A 48 20.19 6.06 1.23
CA TYR A 48 20.32 6.37 -0.20
C TYR A 48 19.51 7.61 -0.57
N ASP A 49 20.10 8.51 -1.35
CA ASP A 49 19.33 9.62 -1.92
C ASP A 49 18.49 9.17 -3.10
N ASN A 50 19.03 8.24 -3.88
CA ASN A 50 18.38 7.72 -5.08
C ASN A 50 18.57 6.21 -5.14
N LEU A 51 17.45 5.51 -5.16
CA LEU A 51 17.38 4.07 -5.33
C LEU A 51 16.56 3.79 -6.59
N GLY A 52 17.14 3.08 -7.54
CA GLY A 52 16.42 2.57 -8.71
C GLY A 52 16.33 1.05 -8.69
N ALA A 53 15.14 0.50 -8.92
CA ALA A 53 14.88 -0.93 -9.10
C ALA A 53 14.16 -1.15 -10.43
N PHE A 54 14.69 -2.05 -11.26
CA PHE A 54 14.23 -2.25 -12.65
C PHE A 54 14.17 -3.75 -13.00
N GLU A 55 13.54 -4.08 -14.12
CA GLU A 55 13.60 -5.39 -14.80
C GLU A 55 13.34 -6.60 -13.87
N PHE A 56 12.12 -6.70 -13.33
CA PHE A 56 11.71 -7.81 -12.45
C PHE A 56 12.46 -7.91 -11.11
N SER A 57 13.30 -6.93 -10.77
CA SER A 57 14.02 -6.92 -9.51
C SER A 57 13.09 -6.86 -8.31
N LYS A 58 13.46 -7.56 -7.24
CA LYS A 58 12.79 -7.49 -5.94
C LYS A 58 13.68 -6.77 -4.94
N THR A 59 13.27 -5.60 -4.49
CA THR A 59 14.00 -4.78 -3.52
C THR A 59 13.22 -4.61 -2.23
N ILE A 60 13.87 -4.80 -1.09
CA ILE A 60 13.29 -4.60 0.23
C ILE A 60 14.10 -3.52 0.96
N ALA A 61 13.48 -2.39 1.25
CA ALA A 61 14.01 -1.41 2.19
C ALA A 61 13.77 -1.95 3.61
N GLY A 62 14.79 -2.57 4.18
CA GLY A 62 14.77 -3.18 5.49
C GLY A 62 14.88 -2.17 6.63
N ASN A 63 15.11 -2.69 7.83
CA ASN A 63 15.16 -1.88 9.04
C ASN A 63 16.32 -0.86 8.98
N HIS A 64 16.05 0.40 9.30
CA HIS A 64 16.96 1.55 9.20
C HIS A 64 17.32 1.99 7.78
N ALA A 65 16.66 1.48 6.75
CA ALA A 65 16.78 2.07 5.42
C ALA A 65 16.19 3.50 5.45
N GLU A 66 16.97 4.49 5.02
CA GLU A 66 16.50 5.86 4.82
C GLU A 66 16.69 6.22 3.35
N ILE A 67 15.60 6.39 2.62
CA ILE A 67 15.65 6.58 1.16
C ILE A 67 14.94 7.88 0.80
N THR A 68 15.63 8.79 0.12
CA THR A 68 15.00 10.04 -0.34
C THR A 68 14.09 9.76 -1.54
N ASN A 69 14.59 9.09 -2.57
CA ASN A 69 13.83 8.73 -3.77
C ASN A 69 14.02 7.27 -4.14
N ALA A 70 12.95 6.47 -4.10
CA ALA A 70 12.90 5.12 -4.65
C ALA A 70 12.13 5.12 -5.98
N ARG A 71 12.69 4.52 -7.01
CA ARG A 71 12.20 4.53 -8.39
C ARG A 71 12.09 3.11 -8.91
N ILE A 72 10.86 2.64 -9.09
CA ILE A 72 10.53 1.23 -9.36
C ILE A 72 9.86 1.16 -10.74
N PHE A 73 10.46 0.40 -11.65
CA PHE A 73 10.09 0.38 -13.07
C PHE A 73 10.18 -1.04 -13.65
N ASP A 74 9.59 -1.23 -14.83
CA ASP A 74 9.72 -2.45 -15.63
C ASP A 74 9.43 -3.75 -14.86
N ASN A 75 8.22 -3.86 -14.31
CA ASN A 75 7.75 -5.03 -13.54
C ASN A 75 8.57 -5.32 -12.28
N ALA A 76 9.24 -4.33 -11.70
CA ALA A 76 9.98 -4.48 -10.46
C ALA A 76 9.05 -4.45 -9.23
N TYR A 77 9.54 -5.01 -8.13
CA TYR A 77 8.87 -5.05 -6.84
C TYR A 77 9.67 -4.29 -5.80
N PHE A 78 8.98 -3.51 -4.98
CA PHE A 78 9.56 -2.81 -3.84
C PHE A 78 8.75 -3.05 -2.57
N GLU A 79 9.41 -3.39 -1.48
CA GLU A 79 8.80 -3.46 -0.15
C GLU A 79 9.47 -2.48 0.80
N ALA A 80 8.68 -1.58 1.36
CA ALA A 80 9.06 -0.79 2.54
C ALA A 80 8.77 -1.63 3.77
N ALA A 81 9.81 -2.26 4.34
CA ALA A 81 9.67 -3.09 5.52
C ALA A 81 9.65 -2.25 6.81
N SER A 82 9.34 -2.90 7.92
CA SER A 82 9.29 -2.25 9.24
C SER A 82 10.61 -1.54 9.59
N GLY A 83 10.51 -0.30 10.06
CA GLY A 83 11.64 0.54 10.43
C GLY A 83 12.35 1.23 9.26
N SER A 84 11.83 1.10 8.03
CA SER A 84 12.27 1.91 6.90
C SER A 84 11.60 3.30 6.92
N LYS A 85 12.35 4.31 6.46
CA LYS A 85 11.88 5.69 6.28
C LYS A 85 12.15 6.12 4.85
N ILE A 86 11.11 6.49 4.13
CA ILE A 86 11.23 6.81 2.72
C ILE A 86 10.53 8.15 2.45
N GLU A 87 11.19 9.07 1.78
CA GLU A 87 10.54 10.31 1.40
C GLU A 87 9.60 10.08 0.22
N THR A 88 10.09 9.58 -0.92
CA THR A 88 9.21 9.31 -2.07
C THR A 88 9.48 7.97 -2.72
N VAL A 89 8.42 7.22 -3.04
CA VAL A 89 8.46 6.03 -3.91
C VAL A 89 7.67 6.31 -5.18
N TYR A 90 8.29 6.08 -6.34
CA TYR A 90 7.66 6.12 -7.65
C TYR A 90 7.57 4.71 -8.20
N ALA A 91 6.37 4.23 -8.56
CA ALA A 91 6.18 2.99 -9.30
C ALA A 91 5.54 3.27 -10.66
N ASN A 92 6.12 2.71 -11.72
CA ASN A 92 5.55 2.74 -13.06
C ASN A 92 5.75 1.38 -13.76
N GLU A 93 5.12 1.23 -14.93
CA GLU A 93 5.39 0.14 -15.87
C GLU A 93 5.17 -1.26 -15.25
N ASN A 94 3.96 -1.48 -14.70
CA ASN A 94 3.55 -2.73 -14.06
C ASN A 94 4.36 -3.11 -12.81
N SER A 95 4.91 -2.12 -12.11
CA SER A 95 5.65 -2.35 -10.87
C SER A 95 4.74 -2.47 -9.65
N ASP A 96 5.22 -3.13 -8.60
CA ASP A 96 4.48 -3.35 -7.37
C ASP A 96 5.19 -2.71 -6.17
N ILE A 97 4.43 -2.00 -5.32
CA ILE A 97 4.88 -1.48 -4.04
C ILE A 97 4.10 -2.17 -2.92
N LYS A 98 4.80 -2.65 -1.91
CA LYS A 98 4.22 -3.06 -0.64
C LYS A 98 4.71 -2.17 0.50
N VAL A 99 3.77 -1.56 1.21
CA VAL A 99 4.04 -0.76 2.40
C VAL A 99 3.69 -1.61 3.61
N ALA A 100 4.70 -2.12 4.32
CA ALA A 100 4.50 -3.01 5.45
C ALA A 100 4.31 -2.26 6.78
N ALA A 101 3.79 -2.96 7.79
CA ALA A 101 3.60 -2.43 9.13
C ALA A 101 4.91 -1.84 9.71
N GLY A 102 4.82 -0.65 10.29
CA GLY A 102 5.94 0.08 10.88
C GLY A 102 6.91 0.70 9.87
N SER A 103 6.57 0.72 8.58
CA SER A 103 7.27 1.59 7.61
C SER A 103 6.68 2.99 7.61
N GLU A 104 7.51 3.98 7.29
CA GLU A 104 7.13 5.38 7.16
C GLU A 104 7.47 5.87 5.75
N ILE A 105 6.47 6.32 5.00
CA ILE A 105 6.65 6.87 3.65
C ILE A 105 5.97 8.24 3.55
N LYS A 106 6.65 9.30 3.09
CA LYS A 106 5.95 10.57 2.87
C LYS A 106 5.06 10.53 1.63
N ALA A 107 5.57 10.05 0.50
CA ALA A 107 4.83 10.04 -0.75
C ALA A 107 4.99 8.73 -1.53
N VAL A 108 3.88 8.19 -2.01
CA VAL A 108 3.84 7.10 -2.99
C VAL A 108 3.14 7.60 -4.25
N LEU A 109 3.79 7.45 -5.40
CA LEU A 109 3.25 7.81 -6.71
C LEU A 109 3.21 6.55 -7.58
N ALA A 110 2.00 6.04 -7.83
CA ALA A 110 1.76 4.84 -8.62
C ALA A 110 1.19 5.22 -9.99
N GLY A 111 1.88 4.86 -11.07
CA GLY A 111 1.46 5.09 -12.46
C GLY A 111 1.55 3.84 -13.33
N ASP A 112 1.06 3.92 -14.56
CA ASP A 112 1.34 2.94 -15.63
C ASP A 112 1.13 1.47 -15.23
N ASN A 113 -0.10 1.12 -14.81
CA ASN A 113 -0.48 -0.24 -14.43
C ASN A 113 0.27 -0.81 -13.21
N SER A 114 0.84 0.04 -12.38
CA SER A 114 1.43 -0.36 -11.09
C SER A 114 0.39 -0.61 -10.01
N THR A 115 0.78 -1.43 -9.04
CA THR A 115 -0.01 -1.72 -7.84
C THR A 115 0.71 -1.19 -6.61
N THR A 116 -0.04 -0.57 -5.69
CA THR A 116 0.45 -0.25 -4.35
C THR A 116 -0.43 -0.94 -3.32
N THR A 117 0.16 -1.72 -2.44
CA THR A 117 -0.54 -2.36 -1.32
C THR A 117 -0.09 -1.75 0.01
N VAL A 118 -1.04 -1.25 0.80
CA VAL A 118 -0.82 -0.66 2.13
C VAL A 118 -1.35 -1.60 3.21
N GLN A 119 -0.52 -1.91 4.20
CA GLN A 119 -0.83 -2.85 5.27
C GLN A 119 -1.14 -2.11 6.58
N THR A 120 -1.93 -2.73 7.45
CA THR A 120 -2.23 -2.22 8.80
C THR A 120 -0.95 -1.83 9.55
N GLY A 121 -0.98 -0.67 10.22
CA GLY A 121 0.14 -0.15 10.99
C GLY A 121 1.30 0.44 10.17
N SER A 122 1.14 0.63 8.85
CA SER A 122 2.05 1.50 8.09
C SER A 122 1.67 2.98 8.24
N ASN A 123 2.61 3.89 8.00
CA ASN A 123 2.35 5.33 7.95
C ASN A 123 2.72 5.87 6.57
N VAL A 124 1.73 6.42 5.84
CA VAL A 124 1.94 7.05 4.53
C VAL A 124 1.31 8.44 4.51
N THR A 125 2.07 9.50 4.29
CA THR A 125 1.46 10.85 4.26
C THR A 125 0.56 11.03 3.02
N THR A 126 1.07 10.73 1.83
CA THR A 126 0.35 10.90 0.57
C THR A 126 0.51 9.70 -0.33
N ILE A 127 -0.59 9.23 -0.92
CA ILE A 127 -0.61 8.25 -1.99
C ILE A 127 -1.32 8.88 -3.18
N SER A 128 -0.68 8.85 -4.34
CA SER A 128 -1.24 9.35 -5.60
C SER A 128 -1.24 8.25 -6.67
N GLY A 129 -2.43 7.88 -7.14
CA GLY A 129 -2.64 6.99 -8.26
C GLY A 129 -2.86 7.76 -9.57
N TYR A 130 -2.15 7.36 -10.62
CA TYR A 130 -2.24 7.94 -11.95
C TYR A 130 -2.48 6.86 -13.01
N LYS A 131 -3.06 7.25 -14.16
CA LYS A 131 -3.32 6.37 -15.31
C LYS A 131 -4.05 5.09 -14.84
N GLN A 132 -3.73 3.90 -15.35
CA GLN A 132 -4.37 2.65 -14.93
C GLN A 132 -3.71 1.99 -13.70
N SER A 133 -3.39 2.73 -12.63
CA SER A 133 -2.82 2.14 -11.40
C SER A 133 -3.89 1.61 -10.44
N THR A 134 -3.48 0.72 -9.54
CA THR A 134 -4.35 0.18 -8.47
C THR A 134 -3.73 0.39 -7.10
N ILE A 135 -4.52 0.86 -6.13
CA ILE A 135 -4.11 1.04 -4.74
C ILE A 135 -5.01 0.20 -3.83
N ASP A 136 -4.44 -0.80 -3.16
CA ASP A 136 -5.14 -1.64 -2.20
C ASP A 136 -4.76 -1.27 -0.77
N VAL A 137 -5.76 -0.87 0.03
CA VAL A 137 -5.56 -0.41 1.41
C VAL A 137 -6.23 -1.38 2.38
N PHE A 138 -5.40 -2.08 3.14
CA PHE A 138 -5.82 -3.02 4.20
C PHE A 138 -5.59 -2.45 5.61
N GLY A 139 -5.11 -1.22 5.72
CA GLY A 139 -4.93 -0.46 6.96
C GLY A 139 -3.90 0.65 6.77
N GLY A 140 -3.36 1.16 7.87
CA GLY A 140 -2.35 2.20 7.90
C GLY A 140 -2.93 3.59 8.09
N ASP A 141 -2.07 4.50 8.57
CA ASP A 141 -2.37 5.93 8.70
C ASP A 141 -2.04 6.62 7.37
N ILE A 142 -3.06 7.13 6.68
CA ILE A 142 -2.96 7.76 5.36
C ILE A 142 -3.51 9.19 5.43
N SER A 143 -2.69 10.23 5.26
CA SER A 143 -3.27 11.59 5.29
C SER A 143 -4.02 11.92 4.01
N TRP A 144 -3.46 11.59 2.84
CA TRP A 144 -4.05 11.90 1.53
C TRP A 144 -4.02 10.69 0.61
N LEU A 145 -5.18 10.30 0.08
CA LEU A 145 -5.31 9.38 -1.04
C LEU A 145 -5.90 10.13 -2.23
N GLN A 146 -5.11 10.27 -3.29
CA GLN A 146 -5.47 11.03 -4.48
C GLN A 146 -5.47 10.12 -5.70
N LEU A 147 -6.55 10.12 -6.47
CA LEU A 147 -6.70 9.31 -7.68
C LEU A 147 -6.96 10.20 -8.88
N TYR A 148 -6.24 9.92 -9.97
CA TYR A 148 -6.29 10.64 -11.24
C TYR A 148 -6.36 9.67 -12.42
N GLY A 149 -6.83 10.13 -13.58
CA GLY A 149 -6.94 9.33 -14.79
C GLY A 149 -7.89 8.14 -14.61
N GLN A 150 -7.41 6.92 -14.90
CA GLN A 150 -8.20 5.68 -14.82
C GLN A 150 -7.78 4.82 -13.62
N SER A 151 -7.28 5.46 -12.57
CA SER A 151 -6.72 4.76 -11.42
C SER A 151 -7.84 4.28 -10.52
N SER A 152 -7.57 3.21 -9.77
CA SER A 152 -8.54 2.65 -8.85
C SER A 152 -7.95 2.44 -7.47
N ALA A 153 -8.79 2.53 -6.44
CA ALA A 153 -8.43 2.11 -5.10
C ALA A 153 -9.47 1.18 -4.49
N ASN A 154 -9.01 0.23 -3.67
CA ASN A 154 -9.84 -0.64 -2.86
C ASN A 154 -9.54 -0.38 -1.39
N LEU A 155 -10.51 0.17 -0.66
CA LEU A 155 -10.41 0.52 0.76
C LEU A 155 -11.14 -0.52 1.60
N PHE A 156 -10.38 -1.48 2.13
CA PHE A 156 -10.90 -2.49 3.05
C PHE A 156 -10.92 -2.00 4.49
N TYR A 157 -9.90 -1.25 4.87
CA TYR A 157 -9.72 -0.67 6.18
C TYR A 157 -8.59 0.38 6.10
N ALA A 158 -8.71 1.48 6.84
CA ALA A 158 -7.64 2.46 7.06
C ALA A 158 -7.65 2.85 8.54
N ASP A 159 -6.48 2.87 9.18
CA ASP A 159 -6.35 3.24 10.61
C ASP A 159 -6.75 4.71 10.80
N ASP A 160 -6.25 5.57 9.90
CA ASP A 160 -6.70 6.95 9.72
C ASP A 160 -6.66 7.30 8.23
N LEU A 161 -7.69 7.98 7.75
CA LEU A 161 -7.72 8.60 6.42
C LEU A 161 -8.23 10.02 6.59
N SER A 162 -7.49 11.04 6.16
CA SER A 162 -7.99 12.43 6.29
C SER A 162 -8.71 12.90 5.02
N TRP A 163 -8.11 12.64 3.86
CA TRP A 163 -8.60 13.12 2.56
C TRP A 163 -8.56 12.04 1.50
N LEU A 164 -9.69 11.86 0.84
CA LEU A 164 -9.88 11.11 -0.37
C LEU A 164 -10.23 12.08 -1.50
N VAL A 165 -9.36 12.16 -2.50
CA VAL A 165 -9.51 13.06 -3.64
C VAL A 165 -9.64 12.23 -4.91
N LEU A 166 -10.77 12.34 -5.62
CA LEU A 166 -11.01 11.66 -6.88
C LEU A 166 -11.05 12.66 -8.02
N ASN A 167 -10.36 12.40 -9.12
CA ASN A 167 -10.44 13.21 -10.34
C ASN A 167 -10.56 12.31 -11.57
N ASP A 168 -11.04 12.90 -12.67
CA ASP A 168 -11.20 12.23 -13.97
C ASP A 168 -12.09 10.96 -13.87
N ASP A 169 -11.69 9.87 -14.54
CA ASP A 169 -12.40 8.58 -14.56
C ASP A 169 -11.97 7.64 -13.41
N SER A 170 -11.40 8.19 -12.33
CA SER A 170 -10.89 7.38 -11.22
C SER A 170 -12.02 6.76 -10.40
N GLN A 171 -11.72 5.63 -9.76
CA GLN A 171 -12.70 4.88 -8.99
C GLN A 171 -12.17 4.46 -7.63
N VAL A 172 -13.04 4.45 -6.63
CA VAL A 172 -12.74 3.90 -5.32
C VAL A 172 -13.84 2.93 -4.90
N ASN A 173 -13.44 1.74 -4.47
CA ASN A 173 -14.30 0.74 -3.87
C ASN A 173 -14.11 0.79 -2.37
N ILE A 174 -15.18 1.05 -1.61
CA ILE A 174 -15.13 1.17 -0.15
C ILE A 174 -15.93 0.02 0.45
N TYR A 175 -15.27 -0.80 1.25
CA TYR A 175 -15.85 -1.99 1.87
C TYR A 175 -16.23 -1.69 3.32
N GLY A 176 -17.51 -1.81 3.67
CA GLY A 176 -18.00 -1.42 4.98
C GLY A 176 -19.53 -1.42 5.06
N LYS A 177 -20.07 -0.69 6.04
CA LYS A 177 -21.51 -0.51 6.26
C LYS A 177 -21.83 0.86 6.85
N GLU A 178 -23.12 1.17 6.91
CA GLU A 178 -23.64 2.39 7.55
C GLU A 178 -23.08 3.68 6.92
N PHE A 179 -22.85 3.66 5.59
CA PHE A 179 -22.31 4.78 4.84
C PHE A 179 -23.22 6.01 4.92
N ASN A 180 -22.63 7.15 5.26
CA ASN A 180 -23.28 8.44 5.26
C ASN A 180 -22.36 9.51 4.67
N TYR A 181 -22.88 10.28 3.73
CA TYR A 181 -22.17 11.38 3.06
C TYR A 181 -22.91 12.69 3.28
N SER A 182 -22.23 13.70 3.83
CA SER A 182 -22.77 15.05 4.04
C SER A 182 -21.64 16.08 3.92
N ASP A 183 -21.88 17.17 3.22
CA ASP A 183 -20.99 18.34 3.17
C ASP A 183 -19.52 18.01 2.83
N GLY A 184 -19.29 17.14 1.84
CA GLY A 184 -17.93 16.75 1.44
C GLY A 184 -17.32 15.63 2.29
N HIS A 185 -18.05 15.15 3.29
CA HIS A 185 -17.53 14.27 4.32
C HIS A 185 -18.21 12.89 4.26
N LEU A 186 -17.42 11.84 4.05
CA LEU A 186 -17.86 10.45 4.05
C LEU A 186 -17.57 9.80 5.41
N SER A 187 -18.55 9.07 5.91
CA SER A 187 -18.47 8.36 7.19
C SER A 187 -19.13 6.99 7.08
N GLY A 188 -18.79 6.09 7.99
CA GLY A 188 -19.37 4.75 8.04
C GLY A 188 -18.66 3.87 9.06
N VAL A 189 -18.80 2.56 8.90
CA VAL A 189 -18.18 1.55 9.74
C VAL A 189 -17.46 0.54 8.84
N TRP A 190 -16.17 0.33 9.08
CA TRP A 190 -15.36 -0.68 8.42
C TRP A 190 -15.83 -2.10 8.74
N GLU A 191 -15.34 -3.10 8.01
CA GLU A 191 -15.67 -4.52 8.29
C GLU A 191 -15.26 -4.96 9.71
N ASN A 192 -14.16 -4.41 10.25
CA ASN A 192 -13.70 -4.71 11.60
C ASN A 192 -14.59 -4.11 12.71
N GLY A 193 -15.59 -3.28 12.35
CA GLY A 193 -16.52 -2.64 13.28
C GLY A 193 -16.10 -1.25 13.75
N GLU A 194 -14.95 -0.73 13.31
CA GLU A 194 -14.49 0.61 13.66
C GLU A 194 -15.14 1.67 12.75
N SER A 195 -15.49 2.80 13.34
CA SER A 195 -16.06 3.94 12.60
C SER A 195 -14.98 4.69 11.84
N PHE A 196 -15.30 5.17 10.65
CA PHE A 196 -14.43 6.06 9.88
C PHE A 196 -15.12 7.35 9.49
N SER A 197 -14.30 8.36 9.24
CA SER A 197 -14.76 9.71 8.95
C SER A 197 -13.66 10.46 8.18
N PHE A 198 -13.86 10.75 6.89
CA PHE A 198 -12.90 11.52 6.10
C PHE A 198 -13.54 12.40 5.03
N TRP A 199 -12.78 13.39 4.55
CA TRP A 199 -13.20 14.21 3.41
C TRP A 199 -13.12 13.41 2.11
N ALA A 200 -14.19 13.36 1.33
CA ALA A 200 -14.23 12.72 0.03
C ALA A 200 -14.70 13.75 -1.00
N VAL A 201 -13.77 14.28 -1.78
CA VAL A 201 -13.99 15.45 -2.64
C VAL A 201 -13.40 15.24 -4.02
N GLU A 202 -13.93 15.95 -5.02
CA GLU A 202 -13.31 15.99 -6.35
C GLU A 202 -12.16 17.02 -6.38
N ASN A 203 -12.42 18.19 -5.78
CA ASN A 203 -11.48 19.30 -5.71
C ASN A 203 -11.39 19.87 -4.29
N VAL A 204 -10.18 19.89 -3.74
CA VAL A 204 -9.88 20.38 -2.38
C VAL A 204 -10.23 21.86 -2.18
N LEU A 205 -10.19 22.66 -3.24
CA LEU A 205 -10.44 24.12 -3.15
C LEU A 205 -11.92 24.47 -3.06
N LEU A 206 -12.80 23.59 -3.53
CA LEU A 206 -14.23 23.81 -3.62
C LEU A 206 -14.94 22.50 -3.26
N PRO A 207 -15.00 22.13 -1.96
CA PRO A 207 -15.71 20.94 -1.54
C PRO A 207 -17.18 21.08 -1.95
N ASP A 208 -17.60 20.26 -2.91
CA ASP A 208 -19.00 20.15 -3.28
C ASP A 208 -19.74 19.37 -2.19
N SER A 209 -20.99 19.76 -1.97
CA SER A 209 -21.96 19.01 -1.21
C SER A 209 -22.35 17.68 -1.86
N ALA A 210 -22.14 17.53 -3.17
CA ALA A 210 -22.38 16.29 -3.89
C ALA A 210 -21.25 15.27 -3.66
N MET A 211 -21.59 13.99 -3.61
CA MET A 211 -20.60 12.92 -3.53
C MET A 211 -19.86 12.79 -4.85
N PRO A 212 -18.51 12.72 -4.86
CA PRO A 212 -17.76 12.52 -6.09
C PRO A 212 -18.27 11.29 -6.86
N GLU A 213 -18.34 11.42 -8.18
CA GLU A 213 -18.54 10.26 -9.06
C GLU A 213 -17.34 9.31 -8.90
N GLY A 214 -17.56 8.01 -9.10
CA GLY A 214 -16.50 7.00 -8.94
C GLY A 214 -16.38 6.37 -7.55
N ILE A 215 -17.10 6.86 -6.54
CA ILE A 215 -17.22 6.18 -5.24
C ILE A 215 -18.26 5.05 -5.31
N ASN A 216 -17.79 3.82 -5.08
CA ASN A 216 -18.60 2.61 -5.07
C ASN A 216 -18.59 1.95 -3.69
N PHE A 217 -19.77 1.75 -3.11
CA PHE A 217 -19.92 1.10 -1.81
C PHE A 217 -20.15 -0.40 -1.95
N HIS A 218 -19.38 -1.18 -1.20
CA HIS A 218 -19.50 -2.63 -1.10
C HIS A 218 -19.92 -3.01 0.32
N TYR A 219 -21.16 -3.46 0.47
CA TYR A 219 -21.70 -3.88 1.75
C TYR A 219 -21.16 -5.26 2.13
N VAL A 220 -20.32 -5.30 3.17
CA VAL A 220 -19.89 -6.57 3.74
C VAL A 220 -20.97 -7.08 4.69
N SER A 221 -21.63 -8.19 4.32
CA SER A 221 -22.62 -8.82 5.18
C SER A 221 -21.96 -9.36 6.44
N GLU A 222 -22.61 -9.18 7.60
CA GLU A 222 -22.12 -9.76 8.85
C GLU A 222 -21.87 -11.26 8.67
N PRO A 223 -20.72 -11.79 9.14
CA PRO A 223 -20.38 -13.18 8.90
C PRO A 223 -21.48 -14.07 9.49
N ALA A 224 -21.98 -14.98 8.65
CA ALA A 224 -23.02 -15.96 9.03
C ALA A 224 -22.64 -16.81 10.26
N SER A 225 -21.39 -16.72 10.72
CA SER A 225 -20.90 -17.28 11.98
C SER A 225 -21.73 -16.83 13.19
N LEU A 226 -22.20 -15.57 13.27
CA LEU A 226 -23.05 -15.11 14.38
C LEU A 226 -24.44 -15.76 14.32
N ALA A 227 -25.02 -15.84 13.12
CA ALA A 227 -26.27 -16.55 12.91
C ALA A 227 -26.11 -18.04 13.26
N LEU A 228 -25.04 -18.69 12.80
CA LEU A 228 -24.72 -20.09 13.10
C LEU A 228 -24.44 -20.33 14.59
N LEU A 229 -23.74 -19.41 15.26
CA LEU A 229 -23.51 -19.48 16.70
C LEU A 229 -24.83 -19.39 17.46
N THR A 230 -25.69 -18.44 17.09
CA THR A 230 -27.01 -18.27 17.71
C THR A 230 -27.87 -19.51 17.52
N VAL A 231 -27.93 -20.04 16.29
CA VAL A 231 -28.64 -21.29 15.98
C VAL A 231 -28.04 -22.47 16.76
N GLY A 232 -26.71 -22.57 16.83
CA GLY A 232 -26.00 -23.59 17.60
C GLY A 232 -26.34 -23.56 19.09
N ILE A 233 -26.34 -22.37 19.70
CA ILE A 233 -26.72 -22.16 21.11
C ILE A 233 -28.19 -22.56 21.34
N LEU A 234 -29.09 -22.19 20.44
CA LEU A 234 -30.51 -22.56 20.51
C LEU A 234 -30.72 -24.09 20.44
N LEU A 235 -30.01 -24.77 19.53
CA LEU A 235 -30.06 -26.23 19.39
C LEU A 235 -29.50 -26.94 20.63
N LEU A 236 -28.38 -26.46 21.19
CA LEU A 236 -27.80 -27.00 22.42
C LEU A 236 -28.74 -26.84 23.63
N ARG A 237 -29.42 -25.70 23.74
CA ARG A 237 -30.38 -25.44 24.82
C ARG A 237 -31.60 -26.37 24.72
N ARG A 238 -32.09 -26.65 23.52
CA ARG A 238 -33.18 -27.60 23.29
C ARG A 238 -32.80 -29.01 23.73
N ASN A 239 -31.59 -29.46 23.40
CA ASN A 239 -31.13 -30.81 23.76
C ASN A 239 -30.89 -30.99 25.26
N ARG A 240 -30.50 -29.95 26.00
CA ARG A 240 -30.35 -30.04 27.47
C ARG A 240 -31.67 -30.21 28.20
N ARG A 241 -32.75 -29.59 27.72
CA ARG A 241 -34.09 -29.70 28.34
C ARG A 241 -34.69 -31.11 28.22
N GLY A 242 -34.35 -31.85 27.16
CA GLY A 242 -34.84 -33.22 26.96
C GLY A 242 -34.29 -34.25 27.97
N LYS A 243 -33.19 -33.95 28.67
CA LYS A 243 -32.54 -34.88 29.62
C LYS A 243 -32.92 -34.70 31.09
N LEU A 244 -33.71 -33.68 31.43
CA LEU A 244 -34.14 -33.42 32.82
C LEU A 244 -35.51 -34.05 33.16
N CYS A 245 -36.16 -34.70 32.19
CA CYS A 245 -37.46 -35.36 32.38
C CYS A 245 -37.42 -36.89 32.16
N SER A 246 -36.23 -37.49 32.17
CA SER A 246 -36.01 -38.95 32.17
C SER A 246 -35.33 -39.36 33.46
#